data_AF-A0A6S6TL88-F1
#
_entry.id   AF-A0A6S6TL88-F1
#
_cell.length_a   1.000
_cell.length_b   1.000
_cell.length_c   1.000
_cell.angle_alpha   90.00
_cell.angle_beta   90.00
_cell.angle_gamma   90.00
#
_symmetry.space_group_name_H-M   'P 1'
#
loop_
_entity.id
_entity.type
_entity.pdbx_description
1 polymer ?
#
loop_
_entity_poly.entity_id
_entity_poly.type
_entity_poly.pdbx_seq_one_letter_code
_entity_poly.pdbx_strand_id
1 'polypeptide(L)'
;MRQTLGILIVAGLITGCVPAPKPTVGLGTGIGTRIGTAEGSNSAYGVSPLRYQNAIKNYFSSKLTRGEQGKYKFAEPKRAYKQKGLAYGGDLAWKGWLVETSVSTPSRTGRYLTPKPYMVLFKGEQIVEHILGNSHKLLTKVDP
;
A
#
# COMPACT_ATOMS: atom_id res chain seq x y z
N MET A 1 -26.87 -59.90 28.92
CA MET A 1 -27.54 -58.91 29.78
C MET A 1 -27.23 -57.52 29.24
N ARG A 2 -28.29 -56.75 28.96
CA ARG A 2 -28.22 -55.36 28.51
C ARG A 2 -27.98 -54.48 29.75
N GLN A 3 -26.99 -53.60 29.72
CA GLN A 3 -27.09 -52.32 30.43
C GLN A 3 -26.44 -51.21 29.60
N THR A 4 -27.25 -50.18 29.44
CA THR A 4 -27.13 -48.91 28.72
C THR A 4 -26.59 -47.81 29.63
N LEU A 5 -26.26 -46.67 29.02
CA LEU A 5 -25.91 -45.34 29.59
C LEU A 5 -24.46 -45.19 30.08
N GLY A 6 -23.74 -44.10 29.79
CA GLY A 6 -24.17 -42.81 29.25
C GLY A 6 -23.00 -41.98 28.74
N ILE A 7 -23.34 -41.06 27.85
CA ILE A 7 -22.49 -40.11 27.14
C ILE A 7 -21.99 -39.01 28.09
N LEU A 8 -20.72 -38.62 27.99
CA LEU A 8 -20.22 -37.32 28.45
C LEU A 8 -19.36 -36.70 27.33
N ILE A 9 -19.96 -35.74 26.62
CA ILE A 9 -19.28 -34.87 25.66
C ILE A 9 -18.61 -33.76 26.47
N VAL A 10 -17.29 -33.65 26.40
CA VAL A 10 -16.55 -32.48 26.90
C VAL A 10 -16.08 -31.68 25.69
N ALA A 11 -16.83 -30.62 25.35
CA ALA A 11 -16.41 -29.61 24.40
C ALA A 11 -15.49 -28.60 25.11
N GLY A 12 -14.18 -28.72 24.89
CA GLY A 12 -13.19 -27.76 25.36
C GLY A 12 -13.11 -26.55 24.43
N LEU A 13 -13.80 -25.46 24.79
CA LEU A 13 -13.58 -24.14 24.19
C LEU A 13 -12.34 -23.50 24.83
N ILE A 14 -11.18 -23.66 24.18
CA ILE A 14 -9.99 -22.84 24.49
C ILE A 14 -10.20 -21.42 23.94
N THR A 15 -10.82 -20.58 24.77
CA THR A 15 -10.79 -19.13 24.63
C THR A 15 -9.41 -18.62 25.05
N GLY A 16 -8.46 -18.67 24.11
CA GLY A 16 -7.17 -18.01 24.25
C GLY A 16 -7.33 -16.50 24.12
N CYS A 17 -7.60 -15.81 25.23
CA CYS A 17 -7.47 -14.35 25.32
C CYS A 17 -5.98 -13.97 25.21
N VAL A 18 -5.50 -13.66 24.01
CA VAL A 18 -4.17 -13.04 23.84
C VAL A 18 -4.28 -11.59 24.36
N PRO A 19 -3.47 -11.16 25.34
CA PRO A 19 -3.48 -9.77 25.78
C PRO A 19 -3.03 -8.87 24.62
N ALA A 20 -3.89 -7.94 24.21
CA ALA A 20 -3.52 -6.90 23.27
C ALA A 20 -2.40 -6.02 23.87
N PRO A 21 -1.33 -5.69 23.12
CA PRO A 21 -0.30 -4.78 23.60
C PRO A 21 -0.92 -3.40 23.84
N LYS A 22 -0.81 -2.91 25.09
CA LYS A 22 -1.18 -1.54 25.45
C LYS A 22 -0.31 -0.55 24.67
N PRO A 23 -0.88 0.54 24.10
CA PRO A 23 -0.06 1.60 23.55
C PRO A 23 0.69 2.31 24.68
N THR A 24 2.01 2.17 24.69
CA THR A 24 2.91 2.95 25.54
C THR A 24 2.85 4.40 25.08
N VAL A 25 2.09 5.24 25.79
CA VAL A 25 2.17 6.70 25.67
C VAL A 25 3.46 7.12 26.36
N GLY A 26 4.54 7.22 25.58
CA GLY A 26 5.83 7.72 26.04
C GLY A 26 5.76 9.23 26.26
N LEU A 27 5.61 9.63 27.52
CA LEU A 27 5.79 11.01 27.98
C LEU A 27 7.30 11.29 28.04
N GLY A 28 7.80 12.05 27.06
CA GLY A 28 9.24 12.32 26.91
C GLY A 28 9.76 13.32 27.95
N THR A 29 10.67 12.85 28.80
CA THR A 29 11.70 13.67 29.46
C THR A 29 13.00 12.87 29.45
N GLY A 30 13.99 13.29 28.66
CA GLY A 30 15.26 12.56 28.57
C GLY A 30 16.07 12.84 27.32
N ILE A 31 16.89 13.87 27.44
CA ILE A 31 18.08 14.26 26.67
C ILE A 31 18.73 13.12 25.87
N GLY A 32 18.92 13.34 24.56
CA GLY A 32 20.14 12.88 23.87
C GLY A 32 20.03 11.74 22.86
N THR A 33 19.13 11.78 21.89
CA THR A 33 19.38 11.22 20.54
C THR A 33 18.48 11.94 19.54
N ARG A 34 19.05 12.79 18.68
CA ARG A 34 18.31 13.45 17.59
C ARG A 34 18.03 12.41 16.49
N ILE A 35 16.96 11.64 16.63
CA ILE A 35 16.33 10.99 15.48
C ILE A 35 15.60 12.11 14.73
N GLY A 36 16.05 12.39 13.51
CA GLY A 36 15.66 13.54 12.71
C GLY A 36 14.14 13.75 12.67
N THR A 37 13.69 14.83 13.28
CA THR A 37 12.40 15.43 12.97
C THR A 37 12.46 16.01 11.56
N ALA A 38 11.86 15.31 10.61
CA ALA A 38 11.39 15.95 9.37
C ALA A 38 10.12 16.76 9.71
N GLU A 39 10.28 17.82 10.49
CA GLU A 39 9.22 18.76 10.84
C GLU A 39 9.04 19.78 9.71
N GLY A 40 7.81 19.88 9.20
CA GLY A 40 7.36 21.07 8.46
C GLY A 40 6.40 20.83 7.30
N SER A 41 6.76 19.99 6.33
CA SER A 41 5.98 19.87 5.07
C SER A 41 5.71 18.43 4.60
N ASN A 42 6.38 17.45 5.21
CA ASN A 42 6.26 16.03 4.85
C ASN A 42 5.17 15.28 5.65
N SER A 43 4.70 15.86 6.77
CA SER A 43 3.73 15.22 7.66
C SER A 43 2.39 14.92 6.97
N ALA A 44 1.90 15.82 6.12
CA ALA A 44 0.56 15.68 5.54
C ALA A 44 0.45 14.65 4.41
N TYR A 45 1.57 14.33 3.72
CA TYR A 45 1.60 13.30 2.66
C TYR A 45 2.16 11.96 3.18
N GLY A 46 2.62 11.92 4.43
CA GLY A 46 3.25 10.75 5.03
C GLY A 46 4.66 10.50 4.49
N VAL A 47 5.25 9.39 4.93
CA VAL A 47 6.62 9.00 4.57
C VAL A 47 6.69 8.60 3.09
N SER A 48 7.72 9.07 2.39
CA SER A 48 8.00 8.66 1.00
C SER A 48 8.40 7.19 0.95
N PRO A 49 7.86 6.39 0.02
CA PRO A 49 8.20 4.98 -0.06
C PRO A 49 9.65 4.80 -0.52
N LEU A 50 10.46 4.15 0.30
CA LEU A 50 11.88 3.88 0.03
C LEU A 50 12.04 2.65 -0.85
N ARG A 51 11.20 1.61 -0.67
CA ARG A 51 11.30 0.34 -1.39
C ARG A 51 10.24 0.20 -2.49
N TYR A 52 9.79 1.34 -3.02
CA TYR A 52 8.68 1.42 -3.97
C TYR A 52 8.88 0.56 -5.21
N GLN A 53 10.10 0.47 -5.76
CA GLN A 53 10.38 -0.35 -6.94
C GLN A 53 10.06 -1.83 -6.71
N ASN A 54 10.45 -2.37 -5.57
CA ASN A 54 10.18 -3.76 -5.21
C ASN A 54 8.69 -3.97 -4.88
N ALA A 55 8.07 -3.02 -4.18
CA ALA A 55 6.64 -3.05 -3.90
C ALA A 55 5.81 -3.07 -5.19
N ILE A 56 6.16 -2.26 -6.20
CA ILE A 56 5.47 -2.20 -7.50
C ILE A 56 5.65 -3.50 -8.26
N LYS A 57 6.87 -4.07 -8.30
CA LYS A 57 7.12 -5.37 -8.96
C LYS A 57 6.26 -6.46 -8.34
N ASN A 58 6.30 -6.62 -7.03
CA ASN A 58 5.53 -7.64 -6.31
C ASN A 58 4.02 -7.44 -6.48
N TYR A 59 3.56 -6.18 -6.49
CA TYR A 59 2.15 -5.87 -6.71
C TYR A 59 1.71 -6.28 -8.12
N PHE A 60 2.41 -5.85 -9.16
CA PHE A 60 2.02 -6.14 -10.54
C PHE A 60 2.29 -7.58 -10.95
N SER A 61 3.16 -8.30 -10.25
CA SER A 61 3.38 -9.70 -10.53
C SER A 61 2.14 -10.56 -10.28
N SER A 62 1.35 -10.22 -9.25
CA SER A 62 0.06 -10.84 -8.96
C SER A 62 -1.11 -10.28 -9.79
N LYS A 63 -0.98 -9.08 -10.35
CA LYS A 63 -2.07 -8.38 -11.06
C LYS A 63 -2.02 -8.54 -12.58
N LEU A 64 -0.84 -8.73 -13.16
CA LEU A 64 -0.65 -8.83 -14.60
C LEU A 64 -0.24 -10.24 -14.99
N THR A 65 -0.83 -10.75 -16.07
CA THR A 65 -0.37 -11.99 -16.68
C THR A 65 1.12 -11.88 -17.04
N ARG A 66 1.94 -12.76 -16.47
CA ARG A 66 3.40 -12.77 -16.61
C ARG A 66 4.07 -11.49 -16.11
N GLY A 67 3.47 -10.83 -15.11
CA GLY A 67 4.01 -9.64 -14.47
C GLY A 67 5.39 -9.87 -13.84
N GLU A 68 5.65 -11.06 -13.29
CA GLU A 68 6.96 -11.49 -12.77
C GLU A 68 8.09 -11.34 -13.81
N GLN A 69 7.79 -11.56 -15.10
CA GLN A 69 8.75 -11.48 -16.21
C GLN A 69 8.74 -10.11 -16.90
N GLY A 70 7.99 -9.16 -16.35
CA GLY A 70 7.81 -7.83 -16.91
C GLY A 70 9.09 -6.99 -16.84
N LYS A 71 9.25 -6.10 -17.83
CA LYS A 71 10.22 -5.00 -17.78
C LYS A 71 9.53 -3.78 -17.21
N TYR A 72 10.16 -3.16 -16.21
CA TYR A 72 9.63 -2.03 -15.48
C TYR A 72 10.52 -0.81 -15.66
N LYS A 73 9.90 0.36 -15.81
CA LYS A 73 10.56 1.67 -15.72
C LYS A 73 9.87 2.45 -14.62
N PHE A 74 10.63 2.99 -13.67
CA PHE A 74 10.08 3.72 -12.54
C PHE A 74 10.55 5.18 -12.56
N ALA A 75 9.64 6.10 -12.33
CA ALA A 75 9.97 7.48 -11.97
C ALA A 75 10.27 7.59 -10.47
N GLU A 76 10.78 8.75 -10.07
CA GLU A 76 10.92 9.08 -8.65
C GLU A 76 9.54 9.30 -7.99
N PRO A 77 9.39 8.97 -6.70
CA PRO A 77 8.16 9.28 -5.97
C PRO A 77 7.90 10.78 -5.91
N LYS A 78 6.69 11.20 -6.28
CA LYS A 78 6.23 12.58 -6.20
C LYS A 78 5.05 12.71 -5.25
N ARG A 79 4.91 13.84 -4.58
CA ARG A 79 3.73 14.11 -3.75
C ARG A 79 2.51 14.26 -4.65
N ALA A 80 1.39 13.70 -4.25
CA ALA A 80 0.14 13.84 -4.99
C ALA A 80 -1.07 13.75 -4.07
N TYR A 81 -2.19 14.27 -4.56
CA TYR A 81 -3.47 14.10 -3.91
C TYR A 81 -4.57 13.85 -4.94
N LYS A 82 -5.63 13.18 -4.49
CA LYS A 82 -6.80 12.84 -5.30
C LYS A 82 -8.02 13.48 -4.65
N GLN A 83 -8.79 14.21 -5.44
CA GLN A 83 -10.07 14.77 -5.02
C GLN A 83 -11.21 13.79 -5.27
N LYS A 84 -12.25 13.85 -4.45
CA LYS A 84 -13.56 13.28 -4.75
C LYS A 84 -14.17 14.14 -5.86
N GLY A 85 -14.79 13.51 -6.86
CA GLY A 85 -15.41 14.26 -7.96
C GLY A 85 -16.42 15.29 -7.47
N LEU A 86 -16.74 16.28 -8.31
CA LEU A 86 -17.61 17.42 -7.94
C LEU A 86 -18.98 17.01 -7.39
N ALA A 87 -19.50 15.85 -7.80
CA ALA A 87 -20.74 15.27 -7.28
C ALA A 87 -20.71 14.98 -5.76
N TYR A 88 -19.52 14.95 -5.14
CA TYR A 88 -19.30 14.64 -3.73
C TYR A 88 -18.63 15.79 -2.98
N GLY A 89 -18.84 17.05 -3.41
CA GLY A 89 -18.37 18.24 -2.70
C GLY A 89 -16.89 18.60 -2.91
N GLY A 90 -16.16 17.88 -3.76
CA GLY A 90 -14.75 18.20 -4.07
C GLY A 90 -13.75 17.85 -2.95
N ASP A 91 -14.20 17.15 -1.91
CA ASP A 91 -13.38 16.76 -0.76
C ASP A 91 -12.12 15.98 -1.17
N LEU A 92 -11.11 15.97 -0.29
CA LEU A 92 -9.92 15.16 -0.51
C LEU A 92 -10.22 13.67 -0.32
N ALA A 93 -10.07 12.87 -1.38
CA ALA A 93 -10.25 11.42 -1.33
C ALA A 93 -8.98 10.72 -0.82
N TRP A 94 -7.82 11.21 -1.23
CA TRP A 94 -6.53 10.63 -0.89
C TRP A 94 -5.42 11.67 -0.96
N LYS A 95 -4.39 11.48 -0.15
CA LYS A 95 -3.17 12.29 -0.10
C LYS A 95 -1.99 11.39 0.22
N GLY A 96 -0.94 11.44 -0.57
CA GLY A 96 0.21 10.58 -0.39
C GLY A 96 1.27 10.74 -1.48
N TRP A 97 1.94 9.64 -1.79
CA TRP A 97 3.01 9.59 -2.78
C TRP A 97 2.53 8.89 -4.05
N LEU A 98 2.98 9.36 -5.19
CA LEU A 98 2.67 8.83 -6.50
C LEU A 98 3.96 8.45 -7.20
N VAL A 99 3.99 7.25 -7.75
CA VAL A 99 5.08 6.78 -8.60
C VAL A 99 4.51 6.49 -9.98
N GLU A 100 5.06 7.13 -10.99
CA GLU A 100 4.79 6.80 -12.38
C GLU A 100 5.66 5.61 -12.77
N THR A 101 5.05 4.60 -13.37
CA THR A 101 5.73 3.39 -13.81
C THR A 101 5.23 2.95 -15.17
N SER A 102 6.10 2.38 -15.99
CA SER A 102 5.72 1.73 -17.24
C SER A 102 6.05 0.26 -17.15
N VAL A 103 5.08 -0.60 -17.47
CA VAL A 103 5.22 -2.06 -17.40
C VAL A 103 5.00 -2.68 -18.76
N SER A 104 5.97 -3.46 -19.23
CA SER A 104 5.88 -4.26 -20.45
C SER A 104 6.01 -5.74 -20.09
N THR A 105 4.96 -6.52 -20.33
CA THR A 105 4.96 -7.96 -20.05
C THR A 105 5.18 -8.76 -21.34
N PRO A 106 5.80 -9.95 -21.26
CA PRO A 106 5.91 -10.84 -22.41
C PRO A 106 4.57 -11.48 -22.76
N SER A 107 4.27 -11.56 -24.05
CA SER A 107 3.15 -12.32 -24.59
C SER A 107 3.43 -13.83 -24.57
N ARG A 108 2.45 -14.65 -24.99
CA ARG A 108 2.59 -16.12 -25.04
C ARG A 108 3.83 -16.59 -25.79
N THR A 109 4.19 -15.89 -26.86
CA THR A 109 5.31 -16.20 -27.76
C THR A 109 6.66 -15.61 -27.32
N GLY A 110 6.72 -14.97 -26.14
CA GLY A 110 7.95 -14.36 -25.61
C GLY A 110 8.23 -12.95 -26.10
N ARG A 111 7.47 -12.42 -27.07
CA ARG A 111 7.57 -11.01 -27.48
C ARG A 111 7.01 -10.09 -26.41
N TYR A 112 7.73 -9.03 -26.07
CA TYR A 112 7.25 -7.99 -25.14
C TYR A 112 6.12 -7.18 -25.76
N LEU A 113 5.05 -6.99 -24.98
CA LEU A 113 3.92 -6.15 -25.35
C LEU A 113 4.27 -4.67 -25.22
N THR A 114 3.49 -3.81 -25.89
CA THR A 114 3.60 -2.36 -25.76
C THR A 114 3.59 -1.95 -24.28
N PRO A 115 4.58 -1.16 -23.81
CA PRO A 115 4.64 -0.73 -22.42
C PRO A 115 3.37 0.05 -22.03
N LYS A 116 2.74 -0.37 -20.93
CA LYS A 116 1.56 0.30 -20.39
C LYS A 116 1.97 1.22 -19.24
N PRO A 117 1.62 2.52 -19.30
CA PRO A 117 1.88 3.44 -18.19
C PRO A 117 0.89 3.22 -17.05
N TYR A 118 1.36 3.36 -15.82
CA TYR A 118 0.57 3.32 -14.60
C TYR A 118 1.03 4.42 -13.64
N MET A 119 0.06 4.99 -12.92
CA MET A 119 0.31 5.78 -11.73
C MET A 119 -0.02 4.91 -10.51
N VAL A 120 0.96 4.68 -9.66
CA VAL A 120 0.82 3.88 -8.44
C VAL A 120 0.79 4.82 -7.25
N LEU A 121 -0.29 4.76 -6.47
CA LEU A 121 -0.54 5.60 -5.31
C LEU A 121 -0.09 4.86 -4.04
N PHE A 122 0.70 5.54 -3.23
CA PHE A 122 1.34 5.06 -2.02
C PHE A 122 0.90 5.84 -0.79
N LYS A 123 0.74 5.13 0.32
CA LYS A 123 0.66 5.72 1.66
C LYS A 123 1.70 5.03 2.54
N GLY A 124 2.82 5.70 2.80
CA GLY A 124 4.02 5.03 3.30
C GLY A 124 4.51 4.03 2.26
N GLU A 125 4.87 2.81 2.68
CA GLU A 125 5.33 1.72 1.80
C GLU A 125 4.20 0.92 1.14
N GLN A 126 2.93 1.20 1.47
CA GLN A 126 1.80 0.43 0.97
C GLN A 126 1.21 1.05 -0.29
N ILE A 127 1.00 0.21 -1.30
CA ILE A 127 0.23 0.56 -2.51
C ILE A 127 -1.25 0.56 -2.15
N VAL A 128 -1.89 1.72 -2.32
CA VAL A 128 -3.32 1.91 -2.05
C VAL A 128 -4.13 1.68 -3.32
N GLU A 129 -3.66 2.21 -4.44
CA GLU A 129 -4.37 2.17 -5.72
C GLU A 129 -3.36 2.20 -6.87
N HIS A 130 -3.76 1.70 -8.03
CA HIS A 130 -3.06 1.92 -9.29
C HIS A 130 -4.05 2.38 -10.35
N ILE A 131 -3.61 3.28 -11.22
CA ILE A 131 -4.41 3.86 -12.29
C ILE A 131 -3.65 3.65 -13.60
N LEU A 132 -4.32 3.12 -14.62
CA LEU A 132 -3.73 3.01 -15.96
C LEU A 132 -3.65 4.39 -16.62
N GLY A 133 -2.48 4.75 -17.16
CA GLY A 133 -2.23 6.06 -17.78
C GLY A 133 -1.15 6.88 -17.08
N ASN A 134 -0.84 8.04 -17.66
CA ASN A 134 0.11 9.04 -17.13
C ASN A 134 -0.58 10.24 -16.46
N SER A 135 -1.89 10.37 -16.63
CA SER A 135 -2.70 11.48 -16.13
C SER A 135 -4.08 10.99 -15.71
N HIS A 136 -4.65 11.63 -14.69
CA HIS A 136 -6.00 11.34 -14.21
C HIS A 136 -6.66 12.64 -13.74
N LYS A 137 -7.89 12.89 -14.18
CA LYS A 137 -8.58 14.19 -14.01
C LYS A 137 -8.68 14.65 -12.55
N LEU A 138 -8.86 13.71 -11.62
CA LEU A 138 -9.02 14.01 -10.19
C LEU A 138 -7.71 13.95 -9.39
N LEU A 139 -6.59 13.72 -10.07
CA LEU A 139 -5.30 13.49 -9.44
C LEU A 139 -4.37 14.65 -9.75
N THR A 140 -3.93 15.34 -8.72
CA THR A 140 -3.03 16.48 -8.83
C THR A 140 -1.67 16.08 -8.30
N LYS A 141 -0.64 16.21 -9.13
CA LYS A 141 0.77 16.05 -8.76
C LYS A 141 1.23 17.37 -8.16
N VAL A 142 1.95 17.29 -7.06
CA VAL A 142 2.55 18.45 -6.40
C VAL A 142 4.02 18.41 -6.74
N ASP A 143 4.48 19.40 -7.50
CA ASP A 143 5.89 19.53 -7.83
C ASP A 143 6.73 19.67 -6.54
N PRO A 144 7.98 19.17 -6.54
CA PRO A 144 8.88 19.26 -5.40
C PRO A 144 9.08 20.71 -4.92
#